data_AF-A0A3Q2YLE4-F1
#
_entry.id   AF-A0A3Q2YLE4-F1
#
_cell.length_a   1.000
_cell.length_b   1.000
_cell.length_c   1.000
_cell.angle_alpha   90.00
_cell.angle_beta   90.00
_cell.angle_gamma   90.00
#
_symmetry.space_group_name_H-M   'P 1'
#
loop_
_entity.id
_entity.type
_entity.pdbx_description
1 polymer ?
#
loop_
_entity_poly.entity_id
_entity_poly.type
_entity_poly.pdbx_seq_one_letter_code
_entity_poly.pdbx_strand_id
1 'polypeptide(L)'
;MNSLTGRAALHLCRRTAVVAAGGFPFQAVRVCHGGESSKGSVSTKKRGYDITRNPHLNKGMAFTLEERLQLGIHGLLPPCFLSQDVQVLRVMKSYETRVNPLDKYILLMTLQDRNEKLFYRVLTSDIEEFMPIVYTPTVGLACQQYGLAFRRPR
;
A
#
# COMPACT_ATOMS: atom_id res chain seq x y z
N MET A 1 -55.00 -11.41 1.95
CA MET A 1 -53.89 -11.29 2.92
C MET A 1 -52.80 -10.51 2.19
N ASN A 2 -52.94 -9.19 2.00
CA ASN A 2 -52.50 -8.12 2.91
C ASN A 2 -51.09 -8.46 3.42
N SER A 3 -49.99 -7.76 3.14
CA SER A 3 -49.75 -6.31 3.00
C SER A 3 -48.26 -6.17 2.60
N LEU A 4 -47.90 -5.53 1.48
CA LEU A 4 -47.30 -4.17 1.41
C LEU A 4 -46.39 -3.83 2.62
N THR A 5 -45.13 -3.45 2.45
CA THR A 5 -44.73 -2.10 2.00
C THR A 5 -43.20 -1.97 1.98
N GLY A 6 -42.67 -1.16 1.06
CA GLY A 6 -41.26 -0.76 1.04
C GLY A 6 -40.98 0.24 -0.08
N ARG A 7 -41.60 1.43 -0.02
CA ARG A 7 -41.35 2.57 -0.91
C ARG A 7 -41.07 3.82 -0.08
N ALA A 8 -40.24 4.69 -0.67
CA ALA A 8 -40.07 6.12 -0.37
C ALA A 8 -39.28 6.44 0.94
N ALA A 9 -38.51 7.51 1.08
CA ALA A 9 -38.09 8.60 0.19
C ALA A 9 -36.93 9.37 0.88
N LEU A 10 -36.24 10.16 0.06
CA LEU A 10 -35.42 11.34 0.37
C LEU A 10 -35.80 12.06 1.67
N HIS A 11 -34.82 12.56 2.43
CA HIS A 11 -34.93 13.91 3.02
C HIS A 11 -33.55 14.53 3.35
N LEU A 12 -33.33 15.64 2.67
CA LEU A 12 -32.35 16.69 2.89
C LEU A 12 -32.45 17.26 4.31
N CYS A 13 -31.34 17.50 5.00
CA CYS A 13 -31.28 18.50 6.06
C CYS A 13 -29.92 19.20 6.10
N ARG A 14 -29.92 20.45 5.63
CA ARG A 14 -28.92 21.47 5.85
C ARG A 14 -28.74 21.72 7.35
N ARG A 15 -27.50 21.84 7.82
CA ARG A 15 -27.16 22.81 8.87
C ARG A 15 -25.82 23.48 8.56
N THR A 16 -25.92 24.78 8.37
CA THR A 16 -24.88 25.81 8.43
C THR A 16 -24.43 26.07 9.87
N ALA A 17 -23.13 26.21 10.10
CA ALA A 17 -22.54 27.07 11.14
C ALA A 17 -21.04 27.25 10.79
N VAL A 18 -20.65 28.39 10.22
CA VAL A 18 -20.08 29.60 10.86
C VAL A 18 -18.56 29.53 11.05
N VAL A 19 -17.95 30.62 10.58
CA VAL A 19 -16.54 31.02 10.50
C VAL A 19 -15.86 31.11 11.86
N ALA A 20 -14.56 30.76 11.93
CA ALA A 20 -13.62 31.41 12.83
C ALA A 20 -12.21 31.46 12.21
N ALA A 21 -11.66 32.67 12.18
CA ALA A 21 -10.31 33.02 11.75
C ALA A 21 -9.25 32.61 12.79
N GLY A 22 -7.99 32.47 12.36
CA GLY A 22 -6.84 32.41 13.26
C GLY A 22 -5.64 31.66 12.65
N GLY A 23 -4.51 32.35 12.51
CA GLY A 23 -3.25 31.77 12.02
C GLY A 23 -2.45 31.04 13.09
N PHE A 24 -1.65 30.06 12.62
CA PHE A 24 -0.56 29.30 13.27
C PHE A 24 -0.94 28.47 14.53
N PRO A 25 -0.20 27.40 14.92
CA PRO A 25 1.08 26.89 14.41
C PRO A 25 1.05 25.37 14.06
N PHE A 26 2.22 24.85 13.64
CA PHE A 26 2.61 23.43 13.63
C PHE A 26 1.83 22.57 14.64
N GLN A 27 0.98 21.66 14.16
CA GLN A 27 0.41 20.63 15.02
C GLN A 27 0.28 19.32 14.26
N ALA A 28 0.80 18.26 14.89
CA ALA A 28 0.76 16.90 14.41
C ALA A 28 -0.70 16.49 14.12
N VAL A 29 -0.98 16.11 12.88
CA VAL A 29 -2.33 15.73 12.48
C VAL A 29 -2.67 14.37 13.08
N ARG A 30 -3.69 14.37 13.97
CA ARG A 30 -4.26 13.18 14.57
C ARG A 30 -5.49 12.78 13.74
N VAL A 31 -5.37 11.71 12.97
CA VAL A 31 -6.52 11.13 12.24
C VAL A 31 -7.21 10.12 13.13
N CYS A 32 -8.41 10.44 13.61
CA CYS A 32 -9.27 9.54 14.38
C CYS A 32 -9.85 8.46 13.45
N HIS A 33 -9.52 7.19 13.67
CA HIS A 33 -10.33 6.03 13.29
C HIS A 33 -10.28 5.03 14.45
N GLY A 34 -11.46 4.60 14.92
CA GLY A 34 -11.61 3.65 16.02
C GLY A 34 -10.96 2.30 15.72
N GLY A 35 -10.29 1.76 16.74
CA GLY A 35 -9.49 0.53 16.67
C GLY A 35 -8.12 0.76 17.31
N GLU A 36 -8.00 0.48 18.61
CA GLU A 36 -6.75 0.57 19.35
C GLU A 36 -5.72 -0.43 18.81
N SER A 37 -4.78 0.07 18.02
CA SER A 37 -3.50 -0.58 17.77
C SER A 37 -2.47 0.53 17.81
N SER A 38 -1.52 0.44 18.74
CA SER A 38 -0.46 1.41 18.98
C SER A 38 0.37 1.62 17.71
N LYS A 39 -0.02 2.60 16.88
CA LYS A 39 0.72 2.94 15.66
C LYS A 39 2.08 3.52 16.06
N GLY A 40 3.11 2.67 16.04
CA GLY A 40 4.51 3.10 16.12
C GLY A 40 4.80 4.06 14.96
N SER A 41 4.81 5.36 15.22
CA SER A 41 5.20 6.35 14.23
C SER A 41 6.73 6.34 14.09
N VAL A 42 7.22 6.03 12.89
CA VAL A 42 8.66 6.04 12.59
C VAL A 42 9.01 7.39 11.97
N SER A 43 9.89 8.15 12.61
CA SER A 43 10.41 9.41 12.07
C SER A 43 11.60 9.15 11.14
N THR A 44 11.73 9.91 10.05
CA THR A 44 12.84 9.79 9.11
C THR A 44 13.35 11.17 8.72
N LYS A 45 14.66 11.29 8.46
CA LYS A 45 15.29 12.50 7.93
C LYS A 45 15.26 12.56 6.39
N LYS A 46 15.07 11.42 5.72
CA LYS A 46 15.04 11.34 4.25
C LYS A 46 13.81 12.08 3.68
N ARG A 47 13.93 12.66 2.48
CA ARG A 47 12.86 13.42 1.81
C ARG A 47 12.91 13.20 0.30
N GLY A 48 11.83 13.57 -0.38
CA GLY A 48 11.72 13.53 -1.83
C GLY A 48 11.96 12.14 -2.40
N TYR A 49 12.75 12.08 -3.47
CA TYR A 49 13.01 10.85 -4.23
C TYR A 49 13.66 9.73 -3.39
N ASP A 50 14.40 10.06 -2.33
CA ASP A 50 15.02 9.05 -1.46
C ASP A 50 13.99 8.22 -0.68
N ILE A 51 12.80 8.78 -0.44
CA ILE A 51 11.70 8.06 0.20
C ILE A 51 11.14 6.98 -0.73
N THR A 52 10.98 7.30 -2.02
CA THR A 52 10.37 6.37 -2.98
C THR A 52 11.32 5.24 -3.38
N ARG A 53 12.64 5.44 -3.26
CA ARG A 53 13.65 4.40 -3.49
C ARG A 53 13.84 3.45 -2.31
N ASN A 54 13.55 3.88 -1.08
CA ASN A 54 13.80 3.10 0.12
C ASN A 54 12.63 2.14 0.40
N PRO A 55 12.81 0.80 0.27
CA PRO A 55 11.73 -0.17 0.41
C PRO A 55 11.08 -0.20 1.79
N HIS A 56 11.81 0.19 2.84
CA HIS A 56 11.30 0.23 4.22
C HIS A 56 10.33 1.41 4.45
N LEU A 57 10.51 2.50 3.70
CA LEU A 57 9.74 3.73 3.85
C LEU A 57 8.66 3.89 2.79
N ASN A 58 8.88 3.32 1.60
CA ASN A 58 8.00 3.48 0.46
C ASN A 58 6.66 2.77 0.68
N LYS A 59 5.56 3.53 0.59
CA LYS A 59 4.18 3.02 0.64
C LYS A 59 3.51 2.98 -0.74
N GLY A 60 4.23 3.34 -1.81
CA GLY A 60 3.66 3.48 -3.15
C GLY A 60 2.47 4.45 -3.17
N MET A 61 1.32 4.00 -3.68
CA MET A 61 0.12 4.84 -3.74
C MET A 61 -0.64 4.96 -2.41
N ALA A 62 -0.16 4.34 -1.32
CA ALA A 62 -0.80 4.43 0.00
C ALA A 62 -0.36 5.68 0.78
N PHE A 63 0.59 6.47 0.25
CA PHE A 63 0.88 7.77 0.84
C PHE A 63 -0.32 8.70 0.72
N THR A 64 -0.79 9.21 1.86
CA THR A 64 -1.85 10.22 1.91
C THR A 64 -1.37 11.54 1.31
N LEU A 65 -2.30 12.45 0.97
CA LEU A 65 -1.92 13.77 0.44
C LEU A 65 -1.01 14.52 1.41
N GLU A 66 -1.34 14.50 2.70
CA GLU A 66 -0.55 15.14 3.74
C GLU A 66 0.87 14.57 3.83
N GLU A 67 1.01 13.24 3.86
CA GLU A 67 2.31 12.57 3.86
C GLU A 67 3.13 12.95 2.61
N ARG A 68 2.48 13.06 1.44
CA ARG A 68 3.17 13.43 0.20
C ARG A 68 3.72 14.85 0.24
N LEU A 69 2.98 15.79 0.82
CA LEU A 69 3.40 17.18 0.98
C LEU A 69 4.54 17.28 2.01
N GLN A 70 4.39 16.64 3.17
CA GLN A 70 5.39 16.66 4.24
C GLN A 70 6.72 15.99 3.83
N LEU A 71 6.63 14.91 3.05
CA LEU A 71 7.81 14.18 2.57
C LEU A 71 8.39 14.77 1.28
N GLY A 72 7.74 15.75 0.66
CA GLY A 72 8.20 16.36 -0.59
C GLY A 72 8.13 15.43 -1.80
N ILE A 73 7.17 14.52 -1.84
CA ILE A 73 6.97 13.53 -2.93
C ILE A 73 5.71 13.82 -3.76
N HIS A 74 5.02 14.93 -3.48
CA HIS A 74 3.91 15.40 -4.31
C HIS A 74 4.43 15.72 -5.72
N GLY A 75 3.75 15.22 -6.75
CA GLY A 75 4.20 15.31 -8.15
C GLY A 75 5.09 14.15 -8.63
N LEU A 76 5.75 13.40 -7.73
CA LEU A 76 6.54 12.21 -8.11
C LEU A 76 5.69 10.94 -8.29
N LEU A 77 4.47 10.94 -7.75
CA LEU A 77 3.54 9.82 -7.79
C LEU A 77 2.25 10.24 -8.52
N PRO A 78 1.58 9.31 -9.22
CA PRO A 78 0.28 9.58 -9.83
C PRO A 78 -0.74 10.14 -8.82
N PRO A 79 -1.71 10.96 -9.25
CA PRO A 79 -2.70 11.62 -8.39
C PRO A 79 -3.82 10.66 -7.93
N CYS A 80 -3.46 9.42 -7.58
CA CYS A 80 -4.36 8.39 -7.08
C CYS A 80 -3.87 7.94 -5.70
N PHE A 81 -4.82 7.70 -4.79
CA PHE A 81 -4.59 7.23 -3.43
C PHE A 81 -5.24 5.85 -3.29
N LEU A 82 -4.43 4.84 -2.98
CA LEU A 82 -4.90 3.46 -2.87
C LEU A 82 -4.64 2.92 -1.47
N SER A 83 -5.66 2.34 -0.85
CA SER A 83 -5.48 1.57 0.37
C SER A 83 -4.52 0.39 0.14
N GLN A 84 -3.93 -0.10 1.22
CA GLN A 84 -3.00 -1.22 1.15
C GLN A 84 -3.68 -2.47 0.57
N ASP A 85 -4.94 -2.73 0.91
CA ASP A 85 -5.68 -3.90 0.41
C ASP A 85 -5.93 -3.81 -1.11
N VAL A 86 -6.22 -2.62 -1.65
CA VAL A 86 -6.34 -2.44 -3.11
C VAL A 86 -5.00 -2.65 -3.81
N GLN A 87 -3.88 -2.30 -3.17
CA GLN A 87 -2.55 -2.61 -3.71
C GLN A 87 -2.26 -4.11 -3.70
N VAL A 88 -2.65 -4.83 -2.64
CA VAL A 88 -2.57 -6.30 -2.60
C VAL A 88 -3.34 -6.89 -3.77
N LEU A 89 -4.59 -6.49 -3.99
CA LEU A 89 -5.41 -6.98 -5.11
C LEU A 89 -4.73 -6.76 -6.49
N ARG A 90 -4.06 -5.61 -6.69
CA ARG A 90 -3.31 -5.36 -7.94
C ARG A 90 -2.10 -6.29 -8.09
N VAL A 91 -1.41 -6.59 -6.99
CA VAL A 91 -0.30 -7.54 -6.99
C VAL A 91 -0.82 -8.94 -7.28
N MET A 92 -1.90 -9.38 -6.62
CA MET A 92 -2.53 -10.69 -6.86
C MET A 92 -2.93 -10.87 -8.32
N LYS A 93 -3.62 -9.89 -8.90
CA LYS A 93 -3.99 -9.92 -10.31
C LYS A 93 -2.77 -10.02 -11.24
N SER A 94 -1.66 -9.37 -10.88
CA SER A 94 -0.41 -9.48 -11.63
C SER A 94 0.29 -10.83 -11.43
N TYR A 95 0.11 -11.45 -10.26
CA TYR A 95 0.67 -12.74 -9.94
C TYR A 95 -0.06 -13.87 -10.68
N GLU A 96 -1.40 -13.80 -10.73
CA GLU A 96 -2.26 -14.75 -11.45
C GLU A 96 -2.01 -14.77 -12.97
N THR A 97 -1.62 -13.63 -13.57
CA THR A 97 -1.32 -13.58 -15.01
C THR A 97 0.01 -14.26 -15.37
N ARG A 98 0.85 -14.60 -14.38
CA ARG A 98 2.13 -15.28 -14.61
C ARG A 98 1.93 -16.78 -14.49
N VAL A 99 2.36 -17.50 -15.52
CA VAL A 99 2.27 -18.97 -15.56
C VAL A 99 3.52 -19.60 -14.94
N ASN A 100 4.71 -19.09 -15.28
CA ASN A 100 5.98 -19.66 -14.84
C ASN A 100 6.27 -19.33 -13.36
N PRO A 101 6.64 -20.32 -12.51
CA PRO A 101 7.03 -20.06 -11.12
C PRO A 101 8.22 -19.09 -10.99
N LEU A 102 9.15 -19.09 -11.93
CA LEU A 102 10.27 -18.13 -11.93
C LEU A 102 9.78 -16.69 -12.11
N ASP A 103 8.82 -16.45 -13.01
CA ASP A 103 8.27 -15.11 -13.23
C ASP A 103 7.51 -14.62 -12.00
N LYS A 104 6.82 -15.53 -11.32
CA LYS A 104 6.16 -15.28 -10.03
C LYS A 104 7.17 -14.90 -8.95
N TYR A 105 8.26 -15.67 -8.82
CA TYR A 105 9.36 -15.36 -7.91
C TYR A 105 9.95 -13.97 -8.19
N ILE A 106 10.26 -13.69 -9.44
CA ILE A 106 10.81 -12.42 -9.91
C ILE A 106 9.87 -11.25 -9.58
N LEU A 107 8.55 -11.42 -9.75
CA LEU A 107 7.56 -10.41 -9.36
C LEU A 107 7.62 -10.11 -7.86
N LEU A 108 7.63 -11.15 -7.02
CA LEU A 108 7.65 -11.02 -5.57
C LEU A 108 8.95 -10.38 -5.07
N MET A 109 10.10 -10.79 -5.60
CA MET A 109 11.38 -10.14 -5.27
C MET A 109 11.40 -8.67 -5.67
N THR A 110 10.87 -8.33 -6.85
CA THR A 110 10.74 -6.94 -7.32
C THR A 110 9.76 -6.13 -6.48
N LEU A 111 8.74 -6.77 -5.88
CA LEU A 111 7.84 -6.11 -4.95
C LEU A 111 8.57 -5.79 -3.64
N GLN A 112 9.28 -6.75 -3.08
CA GLN A 112 10.06 -6.58 -1.84
C GLN A 112 11.11 -5.48 -1.99
N ASP A 113 11.77 -5.37 -3.16
CA ASP A 113 12.74 -4.31 -3.48
C ASP A 113 12.16 -2.89 -3.54
N ARG A 114 10.85 -2.78 -3.76
CA ARG A 114 10.15 -1.50 -3.92
C ARG A 114 9.37 -1.11 -2.68
N ASN A 115 8.68 -2.06 -2.06
CA ASN A 115 7.82 -1.85 -0.89
C ASN A 115 7.78 -3.14 -0.08
N GLU A 116 8.61 -3.19 0.96
CA GLU A 116 8.77 -4.36 1.81
C GLU A 116 7.51 -4.63 2.65
N LYS A 117 6.84 -3.58 3.14
CA LYS A 117 5.61 -3.72 3.91
C LYS A 117 4.48 -4.35 3.10
N LEU A 118 4.35 -3.96 1.84
CA LEU A 118 3.37 -4.55 0.93
C LEU A 118 3.74 -6.00 0.59
N PHE A 119 5.02 -6.31 0.41
CA PHE A 119 5.49 -7.67 0.20
C PHE A 119 5.08 -8.60 1.34
N TYR A 120 5.38 -8.24 2.60
CA TYR A 120 4.99 -9.07 3.73
C TYR A 120 3.47 -9.15 3.88
N ARG A 121 2.73 -8.08 3.59
CA ARG A 121 1.26 -8.12 3.60
C ARG A 121 0.70 -9.13 2.60
N VAL A 122 1.26 -9.20 1.39
CA VAL A 122 0.89 -10.20 0.37
C VAL A 122 1.26 -11.61 0.83
N LEU A 123 2.48 -11.81 1.36
CA LEU A 123 2.88 -13.12 1.87
C LEU A 123 1.96 -13.63 2.99
N THR A 124 1.52 -12.73 3.88
CA THR A 124 0.63 -13.12 4.98
C THR A 124 -0.82 -13.35 4.57
N SER A 125 -1.23 -12.98 3.36
CA SER A 125 -2.61 -13.22 2.92
C SER A 125 -2.85 -14.68 2.56
N ASP A 126 -1.86 -15.34 1.95
CA ASP A 126 -1.88 -16.78 1.67
C ASP A 126 -0.45 -17.34 1.72
N ILE A 127 0.00 -17.66 2.93
CA ILE A 127 1.38 -18.11 3.13
C ILE A 127 1.64 -19.46 2.44
N GLU A 128 0.63 -20.34 2.41
CA GLU A 128 0.77 -21.68 1.83
C GLU A 128 0.98 -21.61 0.32
N GLU A 129 0.30 -20.68 -0.36
CA GLU A 129 0.50 -20.45 -1.80
C GLU A 129 1.87 -19.83 -2.11
N PHE A 130 2.32 -18.86 -1.32
CA PHE A 130 3.53 -18.10 -1.65
C PHE A 130 4.84 -18.73 -1.20
N MET A 131 4.85 -19.50 -0.11
CA MET A 131 6.06 -20.15 0.41
C MET A 131 6.81 -20.99 -0.63
N PRO A 132 6.18 -21.85 -1.45
CA PRO A 132 6.90 -22.63 -2.46
C PRO A 132 7.49 -21.79 -3.60
N ILE A 133 7.02 -20.55 -3.77
CA ILE A 133 7.57 -19.60 -4.74
C ILE A 133 8.77 -18.86 -4.16
N VAL A 134 8.69 -18.34 -2.93
CA VAL A 134 9.78 -17.53 -2.35
C VAL A 134 10.91 -18.34 -1.72
N TYR A 135 10.66 -19.61 -1.40
CA TYR A 135 11.63 -20.53 -0.82
C TYR A 135 11.74 -21.79 -1.70
N THR A 136 11.68 -22.98 -1.13
CA THR A 136 11.83 -24.24 -1.86
C THR A 136 10.54 -24.67 -2.55
N PRO A 137 10.55 -25.15 -3.82
CA PRO A 137 11.72 -25.45 -4.66
C PRO A 137 12.15 -24.32 -5.62
N THR A 138 11.32 -23.28 -5.79
CA THR A 138 11.50 -22.27 -6.85
C THR A 138 12.76 -21.42 -6.67
N VAL A 139 13.16 -21.15 -5.43
CA VAL A 139 14.42 -20.43 -5.14
C VAL A 139 15.63 -21.17 -5.72
N GLY A 140 15.61 -22.51 -5.76
CA GLY A 140 16.68 -23.29 -6.37
C GLY A 140 16.82 -23.03 -7.88
N LEU A 141 15.69 -22.96 -8.59
CA LEU A 141 15.65 -22.57 -10.00
C LEU A 141 16.12 -21.13 -10.18
N ALA A 142 15.70 -20.22 -9.31
CA ALA A 142 16.14 -18.83 -9.34
C ALA A 142 17.65 -18.70 -9.11
N CYS A 143 18.25 -19.50 -8.22
CA CYS A 143 19.69 -19.55 -8.01
C CYS A 143 20.44 -20.02 -9.27
N GLN A 144 19.94 -21.05 -9.96
CA GLN A 144 20.54 -21.54 -11.21
C GLN A 144 20.54 -20.46 -12.31
N GLN A 145 19.49 -19.64 -12.35
CA GLN A 145 19.30 -18.58 -13.35
C GLN A 145 19.61 -17.17 -12.82
N TYR A 146 20.30 -17.07 -11.67
CA TYR A 146 20.46 -15.81 -10.95
C TYR A 146 21.16 -14.73 -11.78
N GLY A 147 22.19 -15.11 -12.55
CA GLY A 147 22.92 -14.18 -13.41
C GLY A 147 22.03 -13.52 -14.47
N LEU A 148 21.05 -14.25 -15.01
CA LEU A 148 20.10 -13.73 -15.99
C LEU A 148 18.97 -12.93 -15.34
N ALA A 149 18.56 -13.33 -14.13
CA ALA A 149 17.47 -12.72 -13.38
C ALA A 149 17.92 -11.55 -12.47
N PHE A 150 19.21 -11.22 -12.45
CA PHE A 150 19.78 -10.19 -11.59
C PHE A 150 19.20 -8.79 -11.87
N ARG A 151 18.79 -8.07 -10.82
CA ARG A 151 18.17 -6.73 -10.94
C ARG A 151 18.69 -5.72 -9.93
N ARG A 152 18.50 -5.99 -8.64
CA ARG A 152 19.02 -5.18 -7.55
C ARG A 152 19.86 -6.04 -6.63
N PRO A 153 21.04 -5.56 -6.21
CA PRO A 153 21.80 -6.24 -5.18
C PRO A 153 21.00 -6.20 -3.87
N ARG A 154 21.02 -7.32 -3.16
CA ARG A 154 20.39 -7.55 -1.86
C ARG A 154 21.44 -7.75 -0.80
#